data_AF-E5CC04-F1
#
_entry.id   AF-E5CC04-F1
#
_cell.length_a   1.000
_cell.length_b   1.000
_cell.length_c   1.000
_cell.angle_alpha   90.00
_cell.angle_beta   90.00
_cell.angle_gamma   90.00
#
_symmetry.space_group_name_H-M   'P 1'
#
loop_
_entity.id
_entity.type
_entity.pdbx_description
1 polymer ?
#
loop_
_entity_poly.entity_id
_entity_poly.type
_entity_poly.pdbx_seq_one_letter_code
_entity_poly.pdbx_strand_id
1 'polypeptide(L)'
;MKYDVFISYSSKDSGVAFDVCAMLEAAGLTCWIAPRNVYGGKSYAREIIEAITESQIVLFIFSSYSNCSSHVESEIDIAFNQEKVIIPFRIEEVKMSPELTYYINKKHHIDGIPEPALSFDILKESVLNNIPRLQKELDKERAYKLLREDLGDFDIEFLKSVLQNSRNNRADPRNVNCEDNVAENEFNILQNAAGELCLLIRSRNGRPRKPCFICDNSNFTILFRNNSSAVFLEDINPVAVEALNKVNQMLVVELNNDEVVREYVVPIVLIEGLTSYLQDDAIYDKDSGIQGTLDRVLSHKQQTLLRKLYCNWREN
;
A
#
# COMPACT_ATOMS: atom_id res chain seq x y z
N MET A 1 8.66 -8.58 13.81
CA MET A 1 7.95 -9.87 13.68
C MET A 1 8.71 -10.72 12.67
N LYS A 2 8.89 -12.01 12.96
CA LYS A 2 9.72 -12.94 12.17
C LYS A 2 8.89 -13.75 11.18
N TYR A 3 7.64 -14.02 11.52
CA TYR A 3 6.71 -14.75 10.68
C TYR A 3 5.48 -13.87 10.39
N ASP A 4 4.89 -14.07 9.22
CA ASP A 4 3.64 -13.43 8.85
C ASP A 4 2.46 -14.20 9.47
N VAL A 5 2.52 -15.54 9.45
CA VAL A 5 1.41 -16.40 9.89
C VAL A 5 1.91 -17.52 10.79
N PHE A 6 1.29 -17.66 11.96
CA PHE A 6 1.34 -18.87 12.80
C PHE A 6 0.13 -19.75 12.47
N ILE A 7 0.34 -21.03 12.15
CA ILE A 7 -0.75 -21.95 11.80
C ILE A 7 -1.03 -22.89 12.99
N SER A 8 -2.16 -22.66 13.66
CA SER A 8 -2.68 -23.52 14.74
C SER A 8 -3.64 -24.55 14.16
N TYR A 9 -3.36 -25.84 14.37
CA TYR A 9 -4.12 -26.94 13.81
C TYR A 9 -3.98 -28.21 14.67
N SER A 10 -4.92 -29.16 14.53
CA SER A 10 -4.74 -30.49 15.14
C SER A 10 -3.83 -31.35 14.28
N SER A 11 -2.95 -32.16 14.87
CA SER A 11 -2.07 -33.05 14.10
C SER A 11 -2.81 -34.00 13.14
N LYS A 12 -4.08 -34.29 13.44
CA LYS A 12 -5.00 -35.08 12.58
C LYS A 12 -5.41 -34.35 11.30
N ASP A 13 -5.31 -33.02 11.27
CA ASP A 13 -5.62 -32.16 10.12
C ASP A 13 -4.35 -31.69 9.38
N SER A 14 -3.23 -32.38 9.60
CA SER A 14 -1.92 -32.00 9.03
C SER A 14 -1.93 -31.84 7.52
N GLY A 15 -2.65 -32.69 6.77
CA GLY A 15 -2.74 -32.55 5.32
C GLY A 15 -3.20 -31.15 4.89
N VAL A 16 -4.37 -30.73 5.38
CA VAL A 16 -4.92 -29.41 5.06
C VAL A 16 -4.02 -28.28 5.58
N ALA A 17 -3.43 -28.45 6.76
CA ALA A 17 -2.54 -27.44 7.34
C ALA A 17 -1.27 -27.21 6.50
N PHE A 18 -0.67 -28.29 5.98
CA PHE A 18 0.49 -28.20 5.09
C PHE A 18 0.12 -27.63 3.72
N ASP A 19 -1.05 -27.98 3.17
CA ASP A 19 -1.53 -27.42 1.90
C ASP A 19 -1.76 -25.90 2.01
N VAL A 20 -2.40 -25.46 3.09
CA VAL A 20 -2.58 -24.04 3.42
C VAL A 20 -1.24 -23.34 3.59
N CYS A 21 -0.30 -23.96 4.33
CA CYS A 21 1.04 -23.43 4.52
C CYS A 21 1.77 -23.23 3.18
N ALA A 22 1.76 -24.25 2.32
CA ALA A 22 2.40 -24.20 1.01
C ALA A 22 1.78 -23.11 0.13
N MET A 23 0.45 -22.97 0.16
CA MET A 23 -0.26 -21.92 -0.57
C MET A 23 0.14 -20.52 -0.11
N LEU A 24 0.20 -20.28 1.20
CA LEU A 24 0.60 -18.98 1.76
C LEU A 24 2.07 -18.67 1.46
N GLU A 25 2.96 -19.65 1.57
CA GLU A 25 4.39 -19.50 1.24
C GLU A 25 4.61 -19.24 -0.25
N ALA A 26 3.83 -19.87 -1.13
CA ALA A 26 3.85 -19.58 -2.57
C ALA A 26 3.40 -18.14 -2.89
N ALA A 27 2.61 -17.52 -2.00
CA ALA A 27 2.25 -16.11 -2.07
C ALA A 27 3.31 -15.17 -1.44
N GLY A 28 4.47 -15.71 -1.04
CA GLY A 28 5.58 -14.94 -0.47
C GLY A 28 5.50 -14.69 1.03
N LEU A 29 4.56 -15.33 1.74
CA LEU A 29 4.40 -15.21 3.19
C LEU A 29 5.34 -16.14 3.95
N THR A 30 5.80 -15.70 5.11
CA THR A 30 6.58 -16.52 6.04
C THR A 30 5.67 -17.21 7.05
N CYS A 31 5.59 -18.54 7.01
CA CYS A 31 4.72 -19.32 7.88
C CYS A 31 5.48 -20.09 8.96
N TRP A 32 4.94 -20.13 10.17
CA TRP A 32 5.36 -21.03 11.24
C TRP A 32 4.32 -22.12 11.45
N ILE A 33 4.74 -23.38 11.35
CA ILE A 33 3.89 -24.56 11.56
C ILE A 33 4.68 -25.66 12.29
N ALA A 34 4.12 -26.18 13.38
CA ALA A 34 4.69 -27.34 14.07
C ALA A 34 4.37 -28.64 13.30
N PRO A 35 5.22 -29.69 13.34
CA PRO A 35 6.54 -29.74 13.98
C PRO A 35 7.68 -29.19 13.09
N ARG A 36 7.40 -28.77 11.85
CA ARG A 36 8.41 -28.35 10.86
C ARG A 36 9.37 -27.29 11.39
N ASN A 37 8.86 -26.36 12.19
CA ASN A 37 9.63 -25.21 12.67
C ASN A 37 10.07 -25.33 14.15
N VAL A 38 9.93 -26.51 14.76
CA VAL A 38 10.36 -26.78 16.13
C VAL A 38 11.80 -27.33 16.12
N TYR A 39 12.72 -26.69 16.84
CA TYR A 39 14.12 -27.13 16.90
C TYR A 39 14.35 -28.11 18.06
N GLY A 40 15.06 -29.22 17.79
CA GLY A 40 15.44 -30.17 18.84
C GLY A 40 16.35 -29.53 19.90
N GLY A 41 15.95 -29.58 21.17
CA GLY A 41 16.75 -29.15 22.32
C GLY A 41 16.19 -28.00 23.17
N LYS A 42 15.10 -27.35 22.75
CA LYS A 42 14.39 -26.34 23.56
C LYS A 42 13.03 -26.86 24.05
N SER A 43 12.44 -26.18 25.04
CA SER A 43 11.10 -26.51 25.52
C SER A 43 10.06 -26.24 24.42
N TYR A 44 9.36 -27.27 24.01
CA TYR A 44 8.33 -27.25 22.95
C TYR A 44 7.29 -26.13 23.18
N ALA A 45 6.83 -25.97 24.44
CA ALA A 45 5.88 -24.93 24.82
C ALA A 45 6.45 -23.51 24.65
N ARG A 46 7.75 -23.33 24.93
CA ARG A 46 8.40 -22.02 24.80
C ARG A 46 8.52 -21.61 23.35
N GLU A 47 8.86 -22.54 22.46
CA GLU A 47 8.96 -22.25 21.02
C GLU A 47 7.61 -21.85 20.43
N ILE A 48 6.53 -22.50 20.85
CA ILE A 48 5.17 -22.14 20.42
C ILE A 48 4.81 -20.72 20.88
N ILE A 49 5.05 -20.38 22.15
CA ILE A 49 4.79 -19.03 22.67
C ILE A 49 5.61 -17.99 21.92
N GLU A 50 6.91 -18.24 21.72
CA GLU A 50 7.80 -17.36 20.97
C GLU A 50 7.29 -17.20 19.52
N ALA A 51 6.89 -18.29 18.86
CA ALA A 51 6.37 -18.26 17.49
C ALA A 51 5.05 -17.47 17.36
N ILE A 52 4.09 -17.66 18.27
CA ILE A 52 2.85 -16.86 18.30
C ILE A 52 3.18 -15.38 18.49
N THR A 53 4.09 -15.08 19.42
CA THR A 53 4.53 -13.71 19.72
C THR A 53 5.20 -13.07 18.51
N GLU A 54 6.04 -13.81 17.79
CA GLU A 54 6.78 -13.35 16.62
C GLU A 54 5.95 -13.31 15.33
N SER A 55 4.71 -13.83 15.34
CA SER A 55 3.81 -13.87 14.20
C SER A 55 2.83 -12.69 14.18
N GLN A 56 2.46 -12.23 12.99
CA GLN A 56 1.45 -11.17 12.82
C GLN A 56 0.03 -11.73 12.98
N ILE A 57 -0.26 -12.83 12.28
CA ILE A 57 -1.56 -13.48 12.25
C ILE A 57 -1.45 -14.87 12.87
N VAL A 58 -2.52 -15.28 13.56
CA VAL A 58 -2.75 -16.67 13.96
C VAL A 58 -3.88 -17.22 13.09
N LEU A 59 -3.52 -18.12 12.17
CA LEU A 59 -4.46 -18.86 11.35
C LEU A 59 -4.89 -20.12 12.11
N PHE A 60 -6.16 -20.20 12.46
CA PHE A 60 -6.73 -21.31 13.22
C PHE A 60 -7.52 -22.25 12.31
N ILE A 61 -7.02 -23.46 12.10
CA ILE A 61 -7.74 -24.50 11.35
C ILE A 61 -8.73 -25.19 12.28
N PHE A 62 -10.01 -24.95 12.04
CA PHE A 62 -11.11 -25.41 12.87
C PHE A 62 -11.76 -26.68 12.32
N SER A 63 -11.73 -27.75 13.12
CA SER A 63 -12.29 -29.07 12.87
C SER A 63 -12.79 -29.69 14.19
N SER A 64 -13.47 -30.83 14.16
CA SER A 64 -13.75 -31.61 15.37
C SER A 64 -12.49 -31.96 16.17
N TYR A 65 -11.36 -32.19 15.50
CA TYR A 65 -10.11 -32.57 16.15
C TYR A 65 -9.41 -31.41 16.83
N SER A 66 -9.42 -30.22 16.24
CA SER A 66 -8.86 -29.04 16.87
C SER A 66 -9.75 -28.52 17.99
N ASN A 67 -11.07 -28.71 17.87
CA ASN A 67 -12.07 -28.40 18.90
C ASN A 67 -11.92 -29.24 20.19
N CYS A 68 -11.24 -30.38 20.15
CA CYS A 68 -10.96 -31.22 21.32
C CYS A 68 -9.48 -31.21 21.74
N SER A 69 -8.67 -30.32 21.17
CA SER A 69 -7.22 -30.28 21.41
C SER A 69 -6.88 -29.21 22.45
N SER A 70 -6.42 -29.65 23.63
CA SER A 70 -5.95 -28.75 24.69
C SER A 70 -4.74 -27.89 24.28
N HIS A 71 -3.93 -28.39 23.34
CA HIS A 71 -2.79 -27.64 22.81
C HIS A 71 -3.27 -26.48 21.93
N VAL A 72 -4.20 -26.75 21.02
CA VAL A 72 -4.80 -25.71 20.17
C VAL A 72 -5.53 -24.67 21.04
N GLU A 73 -6.31 -25.12 22.01
CA GLU A 73 -6.99 -24.22 22.96
C GLU A 73 -6.00 -23.27 23.64
N SER A 74 -4.87 -23.80 24.12
CA SER A 74 -3.81 -23.00 24.75
C SER A 74 -3.19 -21.99 23.78
N GLU A 75 -2.93 -22.40 22.53
CA GLU A 75 -2.40 -21.50 21.49
C GLU A 75 -3.35 -20.35 21.18
N ILE A 76 -4.65 -20.63 21.07
CA ILE A 76 -5.69 -19.64 20.81
C ILE A 76 -5.86 -18.69 22.00
N ASP A 77 -5.81 -19.19 23.24
CA ASP A 77 -5.82 -18.35 24.45
C ASP A 77 -4.62 -17.40 24.48
N ILE A 78 -3.40 -17.90 24.19
CA ILE A 78 -2.20 -17.06 24.11
C ILE A 78 -2.36 -15.99 23.02
N ALA A 79 -2.80 -16.38 21.82
CA ALA A 79 -3.02 -15.47 20.71
C ALA A 79 -4.05 -14.38 21.06
N PHE A 80 -5.13 -14.76 21.72
CA PHE A 80 -6.18 -13.85 22.17
C PHE A 80 -5.67 -12.86 23.21
N ASN A 81 -4.95 -13.35 24.22
CA ASN A 81 -4.37 -12.52 25.29
C ASN A 81 -3.27 -11.57 24.78
N GLN A 82 -2.64 -11.90 23.65
CA GLN A 82 -1.69 -11.04 22.95
C GLN A 82 -2.33 -10.13 21.89
N GLU A 83 -3.67 -10.06 21.83
CA GLU A 83 -4.43 -9.26 20.87
C GLU A 83 -4.06 -9.55 19.40
N LYS A 84 -3.64 -10.78 19.09
CA LYS A 84 -3.31 -11.18 17.73
C LYS A 84 -4.56 -11.18 16.84
N VAL A 85 -4.34 -10.94 15.55
CA VAL A 85 -5.38 -11.18 14.56
C VAL A 85 -5.52 -12.71 14.40
N ILE A 86 -6.65 -13.24 14.84
CA ILE A 86 -6.99 -14.65 14.70
C ILE A 86 -7.96 -14.80 13.52
N ILE A 87 -7.59 -15.60 12.53
CA ILE A 87 -8.42 -15.94 11.36
C ILE A 87 -8.85 -17.41 11.50
N PRO A 88 -10.13 -17.70 11.79
CA PRO A 88 -10.62 -19.07 11.79
C PRO A 88 -10.89 -19.56 10.37
N PHE A 89 -10.32 -20.71 10.00
CA PHE A 89 -10.59 -21.43 8.77
C PHE A 89 -11.31 -22.75 9.09
N ARG A 90 -12.61 -22.81 8.84
CA ARG A 90 -13.46 -23.95 9.18
C ARG A 90 -13.42 -25.00 8.08
N ILE A 91 -12.91 -26.18 8.40
CA ILE A 91 -12.79 -27.31 7.44
C ILE A 91 -13.80 -28.43 7.70
N GLU A 92 -14.58 -28.33 8.78
CA GLU A 92 -15.61 -29.29 9.16
C GLU A 92 -16.82 -28.59 9.78
N GLU A 93 -18.04 -29.05 9.47
CA GLU A 93 -19.29 -28.47 9.99
C GLU A 93 -19.57 -29.03 11.39
N VAL A 94 -18.92 -28.44 12.41
CA VAL A 94 -19.01 -28.89 13.80
C VAL A 94 -19.27 -27.72 14.72
N LYS A 95 -20.07 -27.95 15.77
CA LYS A 95 -20.30 -26.94 16.80
C LYS A 95 -19.03 -26.72 17.63
N MET A 96 -18.60 -25.46 17.69
CA MET A 96 -17.45 -25.05 18.50
C MET A 96 -17.69 -25.28 20.00
N SER A 97 -16.65 -25.68 20.72
CA SER A 97 -16.70 -25.87 22.16
C SER A 97 -16.95 -24.54 22.88
N PRO A 98 -17.54 -24.54 24.10
CA PRO A 98 -17.73 -23.32 24.87
C PRO A 98 -16.44 -22.50 25.07
N GLU A 99 -15.32 -23.19 25.27
CA GLU A 99 -13.99 -22.61 25.49
C GLU A 99 -13.54 -21.84 24.24
N LEU A 100 -13.49 -22.49 23.08
CA LEU A 100 -13.13 -21.82 21.82
C LEU A 100 -14.15 -20.77 21.39
N THR A 101 -15.43 -20.98 21.70
CA THR A 101 -16.49 -20.00 21.45
C THR A 101 -16.20 -18.70 22.19
N TYR A 102 -15.71 -18.75 23.43
CA TYR A 102 -15.37 -17.54 24.19
C TYR A 102 -14.33 -16.66 23.45
N TYR A 103 -13.33 -17.29 22.84
CA TYR A 103 -12.26 -16.59 22.13
C TYR A 103 -12.63 -16.17 20.70
N ILE A 104 -13.41 -16.99 19.98
CA ILE A 104 -13.58 -16.90 18.52
C ILE A 104 -14.95 -16.34 18.09
N ASN A 105 -16.00 -16.41 18.92
CA ASN A 105 -17.39 -16.15 18.51
C ASN A 105 -17.68 -14.74 17.97
N LYS A 106 -16.78 -13.77 18.16
CA LYS A 106 -16.89 -12.41 17.59
C LYS A 106 -16.13 -12.22 16.27
N LYS A 107 -15.42 -13.23 15.78
CA LYS A 107 -14.57 -13.17 14.58
C LYS A 107 -15.29 -13.81 13.39
N HIS A 108 -15.19 -13.17 12.22
CA HIS A 108 -15.63 -13.79 10.97
C HIS A 108 -14.76 -15.00 10.65
N HIS A 109 -15.40 -16.15 10.36
CA HIS A 109 -14.72 -17.36 9.90
C HIS A 109 -14.75 -17.45 8.37
N ILE A 110 -13.77 -18.16 7.82
CA ILE A 110 -13.72 -18.52 6.40
C ILE A 110 -14.07 -20.00 6.29
N ASP A 111 -15.05 -20.31 5.45
CA ASP A 111 -15.50 -21.68 5.23
C ASP A 111 -14.70 -22.36 4.14
N GLY A 112 -14.03 -23.47 4.50
CA GLY A 112 -13.34 -24.39 3.61
C GLY A 112 -14.17 -25.64 3.29
N ILE A 113 -15.51 -25.58 3.42
CA ILE A 113 -16.42 -26.70 3.19
C ILE A 113 -17.13 -26.48 1.85
N PRO A 114 -17.34 -27.52 1.02
CA PRO A 114 -17.05 -28.94 1.25
C PRO A 114 -15.59 -29.36 0.99
N GLU A 115 -14.84 -28.54 0.27
CA GLU A 115 -13.46 -28.82 -0.13
C GLU A 115 -12.56 -27.62 0.21
N PRO A 116 -11.59 -27.75 1.14
CA PRO A 116 -10.79 -26.63 1.61
C PRO A 116 -10.06 -25.87 0.50
N ALA A 117 -9.58 -26.58 -0.51
CA ALA A 117 -8.82 -26.03 -1.63
C ALA A 117 -9.59 -24.96 -2.41
N LEU A 118 -10.93 -25.06 -2.49
CA LEU A 118 -11.77 -24.08 -3.19
C LEU A 118 -11.79 -22.71 -2.50
N SER A 119 -11.51 -22.68 -1.21
CA SER A 119 -11.54 -21.45 -0.40
C SER A 119 -10.14 -20.88 -0.14
N PHE A 120 -9.09 -21.47 -0.71
CA PHE A 120 -7.71 -21.03 -0.50
C PHE A 120 -7.47 -19.61 -1.00
N ASP A 121 -8.08 -19.21 -2.12
CA ASP A 121 -7.95 -17.83 -2.62
C ASP A 121 -8.57 -16.81 -1.66
N ILE A 122 -9.77 -17.09 -1.13
CA ILE A 122 -10.44 -16.23 -0.15
C ILE A 122 -9.63 -16.17 1.15
N LEU A 123 -9.11 -17.31 1.60
CA LEU A 123 -8.25 -17.40 2.77
C LEU A 123 -6.97 -16.56 2.60
N LYS A 124 -6.28 -16.75 1.47
CA LYS A 124 -5.08 -15.99 1.10
C LYS A 124 -5.34 -14.49 1.09
N GLU A 125 -6.42 -14.05 0.42
CA GLU A 125 -6.78 -12.64 0.39
C GLU A 125 -7.06 -12.09 1.79
N SER A 126 -7.76 -12.85 2.63
CA SER A 126 -8.03 -12.44 4.02
C SER A 126 -6.74 -12.31 4.83
N VAL A 127 -5.79 -13.25 4.70
CA VAL A 127 -4.48 -13.17 5.35
C VAL A 127 -3.70 -11.95 4.87
N LEU A 128 -3.60 -11.73 3.55
CA LEU A 128 -2.90 -10.58 2.96
C LEU A 128 -3.50 -9.25 3.43
N ASN A 129 -4.83 -9.16 3.48
CA ASN A 129 -5.54 -7.98 3.96
C ASN A 129 -5.37 -7.74 5.46
N ASN A 130 -4.83 -8.68 6.25
CA ASN A 130 -4.58 -8.47 7.67
C ASN A 130 -3.09 -8.26 8.00
N ILE A 131 -2.21 -8.19 6.98
CA ILE A 131 -0.79 -7.90 7.14
C ILE A 131 -0.54 -6.45 6.67
N PRO A 132 -0.30 -5.48 7.57
CA PRO A 132 -0.19 -4.06 7.22
C PRO A 132 0.89 -3.75 6.17
N ARG A 133 2.01 -4.47 6.19
CA ARG A 133 3.07 -4.31 5.17
C ARG A 133 2.57 -4.71 3.77
N LEU A 134 1.80 -5.79 3.66
CA LEU A 134 1.34 -6.32 2.38
C LEU A 134 0.12 -5.59 1.85
N GLN A 135 -0.76 -5.07 2.73
CA GLN A 135 -1.75 -4.07 2.33
C GLN A 135 -1.07 -2.91 1.59
N LYS A 136 0.08 -2.43 2.08
CA LYS A 136 0.85 -1.37 1.43
C LYS A 136 1.34 -1.73 0.02
N GLU A 137 1.72 -2.98 -0.22
CA GLU A 137 2.18 -3.46 -1.52
C GLU A 137 1.01 -3.75 -2.48
N LEU A 138 -0.08 -4.33 -1.96
CA LEU A 138 -1.27 -4.72 -2.72
C LEU A 138 -2.13 -3.51 -3.11
N ASP A 139 -2.24 -2.51 -2.23
CA ASP A 139 -2.88 -1.22 -2.53
C ASP A 139 -2.06 -0.45 -3.57
N LYS A 140 -0.72 -0.52 -3.51
CA LYS A 140 0.16 0.03 -4.55
C LYS A 140 -0.05 -0.68 -5.88
N GLU A 141 -0.10 -2.01 -5.92
CA GLU A 141 -0.35 -2.75 -7.17
C GLU A 141 -1.74 -2.48 -7.75
N ARG A 142 -2.77 -2.39 -6.91
CA ARG A 142 -4.12 -2.00 -7.34
C ARG A 142 -4.16 -0.57 -7.85
N ALA A 143 -3.52 0.37 -7.16
CA ALA A 143 -3.37 1.74 -7.63
C ALA A 143 -2.64 1.78 -8.99
N TYR A 144 -1.52 1.06 -9.15
CA TYR A 144 -0.78 0.97 -10.41
C TYR A 144 -1.62 0.41 -11.56
N LYS A 145 -2.40 -0.64 -11.31
CA LYS A 145 -3.29 -1.23 -12.33
C LYS A 145 -4.39 -0.25 -12.77
N LEU A 146 -5.02 0.43 -11.81
CA LEU A 146 -6.06 1.45 -12.07
C LEU A 146 -5.51 2.70 -12.76
N LEU A 147 -4.25 3.07 -12.51
CA LEU A 147 -3.58 4.19 -13.17
C LEU A 147 -3.25 3.88 -14.63
N ARG A 148 -2.81 2.65 -14.92
CA ARG A 148 -2.38 2.24 -16.26
C ARG A 148 -3.51 2.14 -17.28
N GLU A 149 -4.73 1.81 -16.85
CA GLU A 149 -5.89 1.63 -17.74
C GLU A 149 -6.49 2.96 -18.25
N ASP A 150 -6.23 4.10 -17.61
CA ASP A 150 -6.99 5.34 -17.88
C ASP A 150 -6.20 6.61 -18.15
N LEU A 151 -4.92 6.64 -17.79
CA LEU A 151 -4.03 7.75 -18.13
C LEU A 151 -3.55 7.71 -19.60
N GLY A 152 -4.20 6.91 -20.46
CA GLY A 152 -3.76 6.57 -21.82
C GLY A 152 -3.73 7.71 -22.86
N ASP A 153 -4.37 8.85 -22.60
CA ASP A 153 -4.47 9.97 -23.56
C ASP A 153 -4.05 11.30 -22.94
N PHE A 154 -2.76 11.62 -22.97
CA PHE A 154 -2.22 12.93 -22.59
C PHE A 154 -2.25 13.94 -23.75
N ASP A 155 -2.71 15.16 -23.46
CA ASP A 155 -2.58 16.31 -24.38
C ASP A 155 -1.24 17.02 -24.16
N ILE A 156 -0.30 16.78 -25.07
CA ILE A 156 1.07 17.31 -25.02
C ILE A 156 1.10 18.85 -25.15
N GLU A 157 0.16 19.45 -25.88
CA GLU A 157 0.14 20.91 -26.05
C GLU A 157 -0.32 21.61 -24.77
N PHE A 158 -1.32 21.06 -24.07
CA PHE A 158 -1.70 21.56 -22.75
C PHE A 158 -0.54 21.45 -21.74
N LEU A 159 0.20 20.35 -21.73
CA LEU A 159 1.33 20.17 -20.81
C LEU A 159 2.47 21.15 -21.08
N LYS A 160 2.72 21.50 -22.35
CA LYS A 160 3.64 22.60 -22.69
C LYS A 160 3.17 23.93 -22.13
N SER A 161 1.86 24.19 -22.09
CA SER A 161 1.32 25.41 -21.50
C SER A 161 1.51 25.46 -19.98
N VAL A 162 1.34 24.32 -19.27
CA VAL A 162 1.64 24.21 -17.84
C VAL A 162 3.11 24.50 -17.56
N LEU A 163 4.02 23.96 -18.38
CA LEU A 163 5.46 24.23 -18.32
C LEU A 163 5.80 25.72 -18.55
N GLN A 164 5.12 26.39 -19.48
CA GLN A 164 5.33 27.81 -19.77
C GLN A 164 4.81 28.71 -18.64
N ASN A 165 3.68 28.36 -18.03
CA ASN A 165 3.11 29.11 -16.90
C ASN A 165 3.97 28.99 -15.64
N SER A 166 4.60 27.84 -15.40
CA SER A 166 5.63 27.66 -14.35
C SER A 166 6.84 28.59 -14.56
N ARG A 167 7.29 28.80 -15.81
CA ARG A 167 8.44 29.66 -16.15
C ARG A 167 8.16 31.16 -16.03
N ASN A 168 6.95 31.62 -16.37
CA ASN A 168 6.61 33.06 -16.36
C ASN A 168 6.51 33.68 -14.97
N ASN A 169 6.52 32.87 -13.90
CA ASN A 169 6.45 33.34 -12.51
C ASN A 169 7.78 33.79 -11.90
N ARG A 170 8.87 33.87 -12.68
CA ARG A 170 10.21 34.23 -12.16
C ARG A 170 10.96 35.33 -12.94
N ALA A 171 10.31 36.19 -13.74
CA ALA A 171 11.00 37.22 -14.53
C ALA A 171 10.78 38.70 -14.08
N ASP A 172 11.85 39.31 -13.56
CA ASP A 172 12.29 40.73 -13.46
C ASP A 172 11.46 41.80 -12.65
N PRO A 173 12.05 42.51 -11.64
CA PRO A 173 11.35 43.37 -10.66
C PRO A 173 10.87 44.75 -11.17
N ARG A 174 10.65 44.94 -12.47
CA ARG A 174 10.29 46.26 -13.05
C ARG A 174 8.97 46.34 -13.79
N ASN A 175 8.17 45.27 -13.80
CA ASN A 175 6.87 45.29 -14.46
C ASN A 175 5.74 45.55 -13.46
N VAL A 176 5.21 46.77 -13.54
CA VAL A 176 4.05 47.24 -12.80
C VAL A 176 2.81 46.52 -13.34
N ASN A 177 2.39 45.47 -12.64
CA ASN A 177 1.03 44.93 -12.48
C ASN A 177 1.13 43.46 -12.05
N CYS A 178 1.58 43.24 -10.81
CA CYS A 178 1.71 41.93 -10.20
C CYS A 178 0.60 41.74 -9.17
N GLU A 179 -0.62 41.41 -9.60
CA GLU A 179 -1.64 40.92 -8.65
C GLU A 179 -2.19 39.52 -8.97
N ASP A 180 -2.00 38.96 -10.17
CA ASP A 180 -2.74 37.73 -10.51
C ASP A 180 -1.92 36.42 -10.64
N ASN A 181 -0.59 36.44 -10.77
CA ASN A 181 0.12 35.23 -11.24
C ASN A 181 1.08 34.52 -10.25
N VAL A 182 1.47 35.13 -9.12
CA VAL A 182 2.46 34.51 -8.20
C VAL A 182 1.92 33.26 -7.48
N ALA A 183 0.61 33.07 -7.45
CA ALA A 183 -0.01 32.29 -6.39
C ALA A 183 -0.60 30.93 -6.82
N GLU A 184 -0.50 30.57 -8.12
CA GLU A 184 -0.99 29.28 -8.65
C GLU A 184 -0.26 28.03 -8.13
N ASN A 185 0.94 28.17 -7.55
CA ASN A 185 1.75 27.05 -7.05
C ASN A 185 1.87 27.02 -5.51
N GLU A 186 1.06 27.82 -4.81
CA GLU A 186 0.93 27.67 -3.36
C GLU A 186 0.26 26.34 -3.02
N PHE A 187 0.93 25.54 -2.19
CA PHE A 187 0.37 24.32 -1.64
C PHE A 187 0.71 24.20 -0.16
N ASN A 188 -0.11 23.47 0.58
CA ASN A 188 0.16 23.11 1.96
C ASN A 188 -0.11 21.63 2.17
N ILE A 189 0.79 20.95 2.87
CA ILE A 189 0.57 19.56 3.31
C ILE A 189 0.31 19.58 4.80
N LEU A 190 -0.84 19.07 5.20
CA LEU A 190 -1.27 18.95 6.58
C LEU A 190 -1.36 17.49 6.97
N GLN A 191 -1.06 17.18 8.23
CA GLN A 191 -1.24 15.86 8.82
C GLN A 191 -2.15 15.97 10.05
N ASN A 192 -3.14 15.08 10.14
CA ASN A 192 -4.01 15.02 11.32
C ASN A 192 -3.43 14.11 12.42
N ALA A 193 -4.09 14.05 13.58
CA ALA A 193 -3.64 13.22 14.71
C ALA A 193 -3.65 11.71 14.42
N ALA A 194 -4.42 11.26 13.42
CA ALA A 194 -4.45 9.88 12.96
C ALA A 194 -3.33 9.57 11.93
N GLY A 195 -2.55 10.57 11.54
CA GLY A 195 -1.46 10.43 10.58
C GLY A 195 -1.88 10.56 9.11
N GLU A 196 -3.14 10.86 8.82
CA GLU A 196 -3.67 11.05 7.46
C GLU A 196 -3.21 12.39 6.88
N LEU A 197 -2.96 12.43 5.56
CA LEU A 197 -2.47 13.61 4.86
C LEU A 197 -3.55 14.32 4.06
N CYS A 198 -3.46 15.66 4.08
CA CYS A 198 -4.25 16.55 3.25
C CYS A 198 -3.34 17.52 2.50
N LEU A 199 -3.48 17.57 1.18
CA LEU A 199 -2.81 18.54 0.31
C LEU A 199 -3.82 19.61 -0.12
N LEU A 200 -3.54 20.84 0.26
CA LEU A 200 -4.28 22.01 -0.19
C LEU A 200 -3.61 22.57 -1.44
N ILE A 201 -4.37 22.78 -2.51
CA ILE A 201 -3.93 23.46 -3.74
C ILE A 201 -4.96 24.49 -4.18
N ARG A 202 -4.56 25.46 -4.99
CA ARG A 202 -5.53 26.31 -5.68
C ARG A 202 -6.34 25.52 -6.70
N SER A 203 -7.62 25.86 -6.81
CA SER A 203 -8.54 25.33 -7.80
C SER A 203 -8.02 25.57 -9.21
N ARG A 204 -8.14 24.55 -10.06
CA ARG A 204 -7.75 24.67 -11.47
C ARG A 204 -8.82 24.12 -12.39
N ASN A 205 -8.77 24.54 -13.65
CA ASN A 205 -9.68 24.09 -14.68
C ASN A 205 -9.64 22.57 -14.90
N GLY A 206 -10.76 22.03 -15.35
CA GLY A 206 -10.96 20.59 -15.52
C GLY A 206 -11.34 19.88 -14.22
N ARG A 207 -12.00 18.71 -14.34
CA ARG A 207 -12.26 17.83 -13.18
C ARG A 207 -11.09 16.86 -13.00
N PRO A 208 -10.73 16.54 -11.75
CA PRO A 208 -9.81 15.44 -11.51
C PRO A 208 -10.42 14.15 -12.08
N ARG A 209 -9.62 13.38 -12.82
CA ARG A 209 -10.00 12.09 -13.39
C ARG A 209 -8.83 11.16 -13.19
N LYS A 210 -8.99 10.22 -12.26
CA LYS A 210 -7.96 9.26 -11.83
C LYS A 210 -6.64 9.97 -11.48
N PRO A 211 -6.69 10.86 -10.47
CA PRO A 211 -5.50 11.59 -10.03
C PRO A 211 -4.45 10.65 -9.44
N CYS A 212 -3.19 11.04 -9.53
CA CYS A 212 -2.04 10.29 -9.01
C CYS A 212 -1.01 11.25 -8.44
N PHE A 213 -0.47 10.94 -7.27
CA PHE A 213 0.63 11.68 -6.69
C PHE A 213 1.90 10.86 -6.78
N ILE A 214 2.92 11.36 -7.49
CA ILE A 214 4.21 10.69 -7.62
C ILE A 214 5.24 11.50 -6.86
N CYS A 215 5.94 10.84 -5.94
CA CYS A 215 7.05 11.44 -5.22
C CYS A 215 8.30 10.55 -5.30
N ASP A 216 9.45 11.21 -5.23
CA ASP A 216 10.74 10.60 -4.95
C ASP A 216 11.27 11.13 -3.62
N ASN A 217 12.16 10.38 -2.97
CA ASN A 217 12.88 10.76 -1.76
C ASN A 217 13.82 11.97 -1.95
N SER A 218 13.89 12.54 -3.16
CA SER A 218 14.89 13.51 -3.62
C SER A 218 14.29 14.88 -3.98
N ASN A 219 13.13 15.22 -3.40
CA ASN A 219 12.38 16.47 -3.56
C ASN A 219 11.63 16.66 -4.89
N PHE A 220 11.72 15.73 -5.84
CA PHE A 220 10.89 15.78 -7.05
C PHE A 220 9.50 15.19 -6.77
N THR A 221 8.47 16.03 -6.83
CA THR A 221 7.09 15.62 -6.58
C THR A 221 6.10 16.23 -7.57
N ILE A 222 5.20 15.39 -8.08
CA ILE A 222 4.21 15.78 -9.06
C ILE A 222 2.85 15.16 -8.74
N LEU A 223 1.81 15.99 -8.79
CA LEU A 223 0.42 15.58 -8.75
C LEU A 223 -0.16 15.61 -10.16
N PHE A 224 -0.51 14.46 -10.71
CA PHE A 224 -1.38 14.37 -11.88
C PHE A 224 -2.84 14.47 -11.41
N ARG A 225 -3.57 15.51 -11.81
CA ARG A 225 -5.03 15.62 -11.56
C ARG A 225 -5.83 14.82 -12.58
N ASN A 226 -5.37 14.83 -13.83
CA ASN A 226 -5.88 14.06 -14.95
C ASN A 226 -4.82 14.02 -16.06
N ASN A 227 -5.17 13.48 -17.23
CA ASN A 227 -4.26 13.33 -18.37
C ASN A 227 -3.82 14.65 -19.02
N SER A 228 -4.33 15.80 -18.58
CA SER A 228 -3.90 17.10 -19.10
C SER A 228 -3.33 17.94 -17.96
N SER A 229 -3.93 17.92 -16.78
CA SER A 229 -3.56 18.74 -15.64
C SER A 229 -2.60 18.02 -14.71
N ALA A 230 -1.39 18.57 -14.58
CA ALA A 230 -0.43 18.21 -13.55
C ALA A 230 -0.03 19.44 -12.72
N VAL A 231 0.37 19.23 -11.47
CA VAL A 231 0.84 20.25 -10.53
C VAL A 231 2.20 19.81 -10.01
N PHE A 232 3.19 20.67 -10.19
CA PHE A 232 4.52 20.49 -9.63
C PHE A 232 4.57 21.04 -8.22
N LEU A 233 5.12 20.23 -7.31
CA LEU A 233 5.26 20.58 -5.91
C LEU A 233 6.76 20.59 -5.61
N GLU A 234 7.31 21.80 -5.58
CA GLU A 234 8.72 22.05 -5.27
C GLU A 234 8.88 22.26 -3.75
N ASP A 235 10.08 21.96 -3.23
CA ASP A 235 10.49 22.29 -1.86
C ASP A 235 9.55 21.76 -0.75
N ILE A 236 9.02 20.54 -0.91
CA ILE A 236 8.25 19.89 0.14
C ILE A 236 9.11 19.77 1.40
N ASN A 237 8.56 20.24 2.53
CA ASN A 237 9.23 20.16 3.83
C ASN A 237 9.65 18.70 4.14
N PRO A 238 10.89 18.44 4.59
CA PRO A 238 11.36 17.08 4.93
C PRO A 238 10.45 16.31 5.90
N VAL A 239 9.81 17.00 6.84
CA VAL A 239 8.83 16.39 7.76
C VAL A 239 7.62 15.86 7.01
N ALA A 240 7.13 16.60 6.01
CA ALA A 240 6.04 16.17 5.14
C ALA A 240 6.47 15.02 4.22
N VAL A 241 7.72 15.01 3.73
CA VAL A 241 8.28 13.87 2.97
C VAL A 241 8.29 12.59 3.80
N GLU A 242 8.73 12.66 5.06
CA GLU A 242 8.71 11.51 5.97
C GLU A 242 7.27 10.98 6.20
N ALA A 243 6.30 11.88 6.29
CA ALA A 243 4.90 11.53 6.42
C ALA A 243 4.33 10.90 5.13
N LEU A 244 4.67 11.46 3.95
CA LEU A 244 4.28 10.92 2.64
C LEU A 244 4.77 9.48 2.46
N ASN A 245 5.95 9.14 2.97
CA ASN A 245 6.49 7.79 2.92
C ASN A 245 5.72 6.78 3.80
N LYS A 246 4.91 7.25 4.75
CA LYS A 246 4.14 6.40 5.68
C LYS A 246 2.72 6.12 5.20
N VAL A 247 2.16 6.93 4.30
CA VAL A 247 0.78 6.83 3.83
C VAL A 247 0.69 6.39 2.36
N ASN A 248 -0.46 5.83 1.97
CA ASN A 248 -0.69 5.33 0.60
C ASN A 248 -1.62 6.23 -0.22
N GLN A 249 -2.28 7.17 0.44
CA GLN A 249 -3.21 8.10 -0.17
C GLN A 249 -3.22 9.41 0.61
N MET A 250 -3.61 10.48 -0.06
CA MET A 250 -3.86 11.78 0.56
C MET A 250 -5.20 12.32 0.10
N LEU A 251 -5.84 13.12 0.95
CA LEU A 251 -6.92 13.99 0.52
C LEU A 251 -6.30 15.18 -0.23
N VAL A 252 -6.84 15.52 -1.40
CA VAL A 252 -6.52 16.76 -2.09
C VAL A 252 -7.74 17.66 -2.04
N VAL A 253 -7.53 18.89 -1.57
CA VAL A 253 -8.54 19.93 -1.47
C VAL A 253 -8.15 21.07 -2.39
N GLU A 254 -9.04 21.39 -3.31
CA GLU A 254 -8.92 22.55 -4.20
C GLU A 254 -9.66 23.74 -3.60
N LEU A 255 -8.94 24.84 -3.40
CA LEU A 255 -9.45 26.08 -2.83
C LEU A 255 -9.58 27.17 -3.91
N ASN A 256 -10.67 27.93 -3.86
CA ASN A 256 -10.83 29.16 -4.63
C ASN A 256 -11.19 30.29 -3.65
N ASN A 257 -10.28 31.25 -3.45
CA ASN A 257 -10.43 32.31 -2.45
C ASN A 257 -10.86 31.77 -1.06
N ASP A 258 -10.10 30.81 -0.55
CA ASP A 258 -10.32 30.10 0.73
C ASP A 258 -11.61 29.25 0.82
N GLU A 259 -12.45 29.21 -0.21
CA GLU A 259 -13.57 28.29 -0.29
C GLU A 259 -13.17 26.96 -0.90
N VAL A 260 -13.58 25.86 -0.24
CA VAL A 260 -13.43 24.51 -0.79
C VAL A 260 -14.35 24.35 -1.99
N VAL A 261 -13.75 24.19 -3.17
CA VAL A 261 -14.49 23.93 -4.41
C VAL A 261 -14.46 22.46 -4.79
N ARG A 262 -13.43 21.69 -4.39
CA ARG A 262 -13.37 20.24 -4.62
C ARG A 262 -12.55 19.53 -3.56
N GLU A 263 -12.94 18.30 -3.31
CA GLU A 263 -12.21 17.36 -2.46
C GLU A 263 -12.15 16.01 -3.18
N TYR A 264 -10.98 15.38 -3.20
CA TYR A 264 -10.80 14.07 -3.80
C TYR A 264 -9.59 13.35 -3.23
N VAL A 265 -9.69 12.04 -3.11
CA VAL A 265 -8.58 11.20 -2.62
C VAL A 265 -7.65 10.85 -3.78
N VAL A 266 -6.35 10.93 -3.51
CA VAL A 266 -5.29 10.66 -4.48
C VAL A 266 -4.34 9.59 -3.95
N PRO A 267 -4.10 8.49 -4.68
CA PRO A 267 -3.09 7.51 -4.32
C PRO A 267 -1.68 8.11 -4.42
N ILE A 268 -0.83 7.73 -3.49
CA ILE A 268 0.58 8.13 -3.42
C ILE A 268 1.45 7.01 -3.95
N VAL A 269 2.28 7.37 -4.91
CA VAL A 269 3.23 6.49 -5.57
C VAL A 269 4.63 6.98 -5.25
N LEU A 270 5.32 6.22 -4.40
CA LEU A 270 6.73 6.43 -4.10
C LEU A 270 7.58 5.64 -5.08
N ILE A 271 8.45 6.33 -5.81
CA ILE A 271 9.42 5.71 -6.74
C ILE A 271 10.82 6.06 -6.27
N GLU A 272 11.51 5.08 -5.68
CA GLU A 272 12.88 5.27 -5.21
C GLU A 272 13.86 5.41 -6.37
N GLY A 273 14.72 6.42 -6.32
CA GLY A 273 15.76 6.64 -7.34
C GLY A 273 15.24 7.23 -8.65
N LEU A 274 14.01 7.76 -8.63
CA LEU A 274 13.39 8.39 -9.80
C LEU A 274 14.24 9.55 -10.34
N THR A 275 14.72 10.44 -9.48
CA THR A 275 15.57 11.58 -9.88
C THR A 275 16.86 11.13 -10.52
N SER A 276 17.55 10.12 -9.98
CA SER A 276 18.75 9.56 -10.60
C SER A 276 18.44 8.98 -11.98
N TYR A 277 17.34 8.23 -12.10
CA TYR A 277 16.87 7.69 -13.38
C TYR A 277 16.50 8.78 -14.40
N LEU A 278 15.97 9.92 -13.95
CA LEU A 278 15.62 11.04 -14.82
C LEU A 278 16.84 11.91 -15.22
N GLN A 279 17.97 11.80 -14.49
CA GLN A 279 19.21 12.55 -14.77
C GLN A 279 20.11 11.86 -15.80
N ASP A 280 20.10 10.53 -15.88
CA ASP A 280 20.88 9.78 -16.86
C ASP A 280 20.19 9.86 -18.24
N ASP A 281 20.62 10.80 -19.07
CA ASP A 281 20.31 10.84 -20.51
C ASP A 281 20.87 9.61 -21.26
N ALA A 282 21.73 8.83 -20.59
CA ALA A 282 22.46 7.71 -21.15
C ALA A 282 21.64 6.42 -21.10
N ILE A 283 20.85 6.22 -22.16
CA ILE A 283 20.37 4.91 -22.64
C ILE A 283 19.36 4.26 -21.69
N TYR A 284 18.26 3.80 -22.29
CA TYR A 284 17.30 2.88 -21.67
C TYR A 284 18.04 1.67 -21.05
N ASP A 285 18.44 1.77 -19.79
CA ASP A 285 18.84 0.59 -19.03
C ASP A 285 17.58 -0.18 -18.67
N LYS A 286 17.20 -1.05 -19.61
CA LYS A 286 16.07 -1.97 -19.47
C LYS A 286 16.24 -2.94 -18.30
N ASP A 287 17.46 -3.05 -17.74
CA ASP A 287 17.78 -3.96 -16.65
C ASP A 287 17.76 -3.27 -15.27
N SER A 288 17.46 -1.97 -15.20
CA SER A 288 17.24 -1.28 -13.92
C SER A 288 15.88 -1.65 -13.31
N GLY A 289 15.85 -2.04 -12.03
CA GLY A 289 14.59 -2.34 -11.32
C GLY A 289 13.57 -1.18 -11.31
N ILE A 290 14.03 0.05 -11.57
CA ILE A 290 13.21 1.26 -11.68
C ILE A 290 12.38 1.26 -12.97
N GLN A 291 12.92 0.85 -14.12
CA GLN A 291 12.17 0.79 -15.38
C GLN A 291 10.97 -0.15 -15.26
N GLY A 292 11.16 -1.33 -14.66
CA GLY A 292 10.07 -2.27 -14.39
C GLY A 292 9.01 -1.71 -13.45
N THR A 293 9.41 -0.85 -12.50
CA THR A 293 8.47 -0.14 -11.61
C THR A 293 7.69 0.92 -12.40
N LEU A 294 8.37 1.75 -13.17
CA LEU A 294 7.74 2.79 -14.01
C LEU A 294 6.78 2.21 -15.05
N ASP A 295 7.10 1.07 -15.66
CA ASP A 295 6.20 0.40 -16.61
C ASP A 295 4.92 -0.14 -15.96
N ARG A 296 4.94 -0.37 -14.63
CA ARG A 296 3.74 -0.74 -13.87
C ARG A 296 2.90 0.49 -13.53
N VAL A 297 3.53 1.62 -13.22
CA VAL A 297 2.86 2.86 -12.76
C VAL A 297 2.38 3.75 -13.90
N LEU A 298 3.21 3.92 -14.93
CA LEU A 298 3.10 4.94 -15.96
C LEU A 298 3.20 4.34 -17.36
N SER A 299 2.33 4.80 -18.25
CA SER A 299 2.45 4.54 -19.68
C SER A 299 3.75 5.11 -20.26
N HIS A 300 4.18 4.58 -21.39
CA HIS A 300 5.38 5.08 -22.08
C HIS A 300 5.32 6.58 -22.41
N LYS A 301 4.12 7.08 -22.76
CA LYS A 301 3.87 8.52 -22.97
C LYS A 301 4.07 9.32 -21.68
N GLN A 302 3.58 8.82 -20.54
CA GLN A 302 3.76 9.44 -19.23
C GLN A 302 5.22 9.45 -18.78
N GLN A 303 5.96 8.37 -19.00
CA GLN A 303 7.39 8.34 -18.69
C GLN A 303 8.16 9.36 -19.54
N THR A 304 7.82 9.45 -20.84
CA THR A 304 8.40 10.48 -21.74
C THR A 304 8.09 11.88 -21.25
N LEU A 305 6.86 12.12 -20.80
CA LEU A 305 6.44 13.39 -20.25
C LEU A 305 7.15 13.71 -18.92
N LEU A 306 7.20 12.75 -18.01
CA LEU A 306 7.87 12.87 -16.71
C LEU A 306 9.34 13.31 -16.89
N ARG A 307 10.05 12.68 -17.84
CA ARG A 307 11.40 13.08 -18.24
C ARG A 307 11.46 14.51 -18.75
N LYS A 308 10.58 14.89 -19.69
CA LYS A 308 10.53 16.28 -20.21
C LYS A 308 10.25 17.30 -19.11
N LEU A 309 9.34 16.97 -18.19
CA LEU A 309 9.00 17.83 -17.06
C LEU A 309 10.19 17.97 -16.11
N TYR A 310 10.87 16.88 -15.81
CA TYR A 310 12.08 16.86 -14.99
C TYR A 310 13.24 17.66 -15.60
N CYS A 311 13.53 17.49 -16.90
CA CYS A 311 14.56 18.26 -17.59
C CYS A 311 14.26 19.77 -17.53
N ASN A 312 13.01 20.17 -17.80
CA ASN A 312 12.62 21.58 -17.71
C ASN A 312 12.73 22.13 -16.29
N TRP A 313 12.46 21.31 -15.27
CA TRP A 313 12.63 21.69 -13.87
C TRP A 313 14.12 21.89 -13.51
N ARG A 314 15.00 20.97 -13.93
CA ARG A 314 16.46 21.02 -13.67
C ARG A 314 17.18 22.18 -14.37
N GLU A 315 16.69 22.60 -15.53
CA GLU A 315 17.25 23.72 -16.31
C GLU A 315 16.91 25.11 -15.75
N ASN A 316 16.00 25.21 -14.76
CA ASN A 316 15.59 26.46 -14.11
C ASN A 316 16.11 26.57 -12.66
#